data_AF-A0A2V5VHF6-F1
#
_entry.id   AF-A0A2V5VHF6-F1
#
_cell.length_a   1.000
_cell.length_b   1.000
_cell.length_c   1.000
_cell.angle_alpha   90.00
_cell.angle_beta   90.00
_cell.angle_gamma   90.00
#
_symmetry.space_group_name_H-M   'P 1'
#
loop_
_entity.id
_entity.type
_entity.pdbx_description
1 polymer ?
#
loop_
_entity_poly.entity_id
_entity_poly.type
_entity_poly.pdbx_seq_one_letter_code
_entity_poly.pdbx_strand_id
1 'polypeptide(L)'
;MKRNSLTLMAAGAIVLGGIVMVQAQPGPSGGGGRGHGKRLMLERLPQELNLTSEQQTKVQPIIDQAKPQIATIRREAMQKIKAVMDSTMSQIRPLLTPDQQKKLDDIQKPHQGRMNAHKEPDDTMPE
;
A
#
# COMPACT_ATOMS: atom_id res chain seq x y z
N MET A 1 -27.75 -28.61 15.62
CA MET A 1 -26.92 -27.40 15.80
C MET A 1 -25.52 -27.84 16.21
N LYS A 2 -24.53 -27.78 15.30
CA LYS A 2 -23.14 -28.20 15.57
C LYS A 2 -22.28 -26.94 15.61
N ARG A 3 -21.69 -26.63 16.77
CA ARG A 3 -20.72 -25.53 16.93
C ARG A 3 -19.34 -26.16 16.88
N ASN A 4 -18.60 -25.89 15.81
CA ASN A 4 -17.24 -26.38 15.59
C ASN A 4 -16.26 -25.37 16.22
N SER A 5 -15.75 -25.68 17.41
CA SER A 5 -14.70 -24.88 18.07
C SER A 5 -13.33 -25.34 17.55
N LEU A 6 -12.71 -24.54 16.68
CA LEU A 6 -11.36 -24.77 16.18
C LEU A 6 -10.36 -24.19 17.19
N THR A 7 -9.83 -25.05 18.06
CA THR A 7 -8.76 -24.73 19.00
C THR A 7 -7.42 -24.87 18.27
N LEU A 8 -6.73 -23.75 18.00
CA LEU A 8 -5.36 -23.77 17.49
C LEU A 8 -4.38 -23.78 18.67
N MET A 9 -3.86 -24.96 19.01
CA MET A 9 -2.74 -25.12 19.95
C MET A 9 -1.46 -24.62 19.29
N ALA A 10 -0.93 -23.48 19.74
CA ALA A 10 0.40 -23.03 19.38
C ALA A 10 1.44 -23.82 20.17
N ALA A 11 2.16 -24.72 19.51
CA ALA A 11 3.34 -25.37 20.08
C ALA A 11 4.46 -24.33 20.20
N GLY A 12 4.68 -23.85 21.43
CA GLY A 12 5.83 -23.03 21.78
C GLY A 12 7.03 -23.91 22.14
N ALA A 13 8.09 -23.83 21.34
CA ALA A 13 9.44 -24.20 21.75
C ALA A 13 10.45 -23.46 20.89
N ILE A 14 10.97 -22.33 21.38
CA ILE A 14 12.26 -21.81 20.92
C ILE A 14 13.15 -21.69 22.15
N VAL A 15 14.19 -22.52 22.12
CA VAL A 15 15.25 -22.66 23.12
C VAL A 15 16.06 -21.37 23.19
N LEU A 16 16.25 -20.86 24.40
CA LEU A 16 17.16 -19.76 24.71
C LEU A 16 18.61 -20.25 24.63
N GLY A 17 19.40 -19.70 23.71
CA GLY A 17 20.84 -19.96 23.62
C GLY A 17 21.61 -18.80 23.01
N GLY A 18 22.40 -18.11 23.85
CA GLY A 18 23.60 -17.33 23.48
C GLY A 18 23.43 -16.04 22.67
N ILE A 19 23.48 -14.88 23.33
CA ILE A 19 23.67 -13.59 22.65
C ILE A 19 25.17 -13.35 22.46
N VAL A 20 25.68 -13.53 21.24
CA VAL A 20 26.87 -12.83 20.76
C VAL A 20 26.37 -11.57 20.07
N MET A 21 26.60 -10.39 20.65
CA MET A 21 26.30 -9.13 19.98
C MET A 21 27.31 -8.89 18.86
N VAL A 22 27.03 -9.45 17.68
CA VAL A 22 27.57 -8.94 16.42
C VAL A 22 26.79 -7.68 16.11
N GLN A 23 27.47 -6.53 16.11
CA GLN A 23 26.93 -5.30 15.54
C GLN A 23 26.61 -5.53 14.06
N ALA A 24 25.33 -5.78 13.76
CA ALA A 24 24.83 -5.72 12.40
C ALA A 24 24.54 -4.23 12.09
N GLN A 25 25.38 -3.67 11.23
CA GLN A 25 25.15 -2.37 10.60
C GLN A 25 23.70 -2.26 10.09
N PRO A 26 23.04 -1.10 10.20
CA PRO A 26 21.75 -0.89 9.55
C PRO A 26 21.95 -0.94 8.04
N GLY A 27 21.78 -2.13 7.46
CA GLY A 27 21.66 -2.29 6.02
C GLY A 27 20.45 -1.46 5.52
N PRO A 28 20.50 -0.92 4.29
CA PRO A 28 19.41 -0.13 3.73
C PRO A 28 18.18 -1.03 3.59
N SER A 29 17.34 -1.00 4.61
CA SER A 29 16.21 -1.90 4.73
C SER A 29 15.10 -1.36 3.85
N GLY A 30 14.98 -1.99 2.68
CA GLY A 30 13.71 -2.24 2.04
C GLY A 30 12.95 -1.00 1.60
N GLY A 31 13.21 -0.58 0.36
CA GLY A 31 12.30 0.29 -0.36
C GLY A 31 10.90 -0.31 -0.41
N GLY A 32 9.99 0.21 0.41
CA GLY A 32 8.56 0.22 0.15
C GLY A 32 8.28 1.24 -0.94
N GLY A 33 8.81 0.95 -2.12
CA GLY A 33 8.77 1.82 -3.28
C GLY A 33 7.33 2.10 -3.69
N ARG A 34 7.08 3.39 -3.90
CA ARG A 34 6.20 3.89 -4.96
C ARG A 34 4.74 3.51 -4.78
N GLY A 35 4.06 4.33 -3.97
CA GLY A 35 2.79 4.94 -4.39
C GLY A 35 2.94 5.81 -5.65
N HIS A 36 3.67 5.34 -6.68
CA HIS A 36 3.44 5.83 -8.02
C HIS A 36 1.98 5.50 -8.29
N GLY A 37 1.16 6.54 -8.44
CA GLY A 37 -0.19 6.37 -8.92
C GLY A 37 -0.09 5.45 -10.13
N LYS A 38 -0.55 4.21 -9.98
CA LYS A 38 -0.83 3.36 -11.12
C LYS A 38 -1.93 4.13 -11.82
N ARG A 39 -1.53 4.99 -12.76
CA ARG A 39 -2.38 5.48 -13.82
C ARG A 39 -3.19 4.27 -14.24
N LEU A 40 -4.52 4.38 -14.22
CA LEU A 40 -5.41 3.26 -14.50
C LEU A 40 -4.86 2.56 -15.73
N MET A 41 -4.56 1.26 -15.65
CA MET A 41 -4.00 0.52 -16.79
C MET A 41 -4.84 0.77 -18.05
N LEU A 42 -6.15 0.95 -17.84
CA LEU A 42 -7.13 1.35 -18.83
C LEU A 42 -6.75 2.59 -19.65
N GLU A 43 -6.15 3.62 -19.03
CA GLU A 43 -5.71 4.85 -19.72
C GLU A 43 -4.50 4.62 -20.62
N ARG A 44 -3.76 3.52 -20.45
CA ARG A 44 -2.63 3.16 -21.30
C ARG A 44 -3.02 2.27 -22.48
N LEU A 45 -4.21 1.64 -22.44
CA LEU A 45 -4.66 0.71 -23.47
C LEU A 45 -4.59 1.28 -24.89
N PRO A 46 -4.98 2.55 -25.16
CA PRO A 46 -4.86 3.08 -26.51
C PRO A 46 -3.44 3.07 -27.06
N GLN A 47 -2.46 3.35 -26.20
CA GLN A 47 -1.04 3.39 -26.57
C GLN A 47 -0.46 1.98 -26.66
N GLU A 48 -0.71 1.13 -25.67
CA GLU A 48 -0.19 -0.26 -25.62
C GLU A 48 -0.70 -1.12 -26.78
N LEU A 49 -1.91 -0.83 -27.29
CA LEU A 49 -2.50 -1.54 -28.43
C LEU A 49 -2.26 -0.86 -29.77
N ASN A 50 -1.52 0.26 -29.81
CA ASN A 50 -1.26 1.05 -31.01
C ASN A 50 -2.56 1.39 -31.79
N LEU A 51 -3.60 1.82 -31.07
CA LEU A 51 -4.91 2.07 -31.68
C LEU A 51 -4.84 3.22 -32.69
N THR A 52 -5.52 3.08 -33.84
CA THR A 52 -5.69 4.16 -34.82
C THR A 52 -6.57 5.27 -34.24
N SER A 53 -6.50 6.48 -34.81
CA SER A 53 -7.32 7.62 -34.34
C SER A 53 -8.82 7.32 -34.30
N GLU A 54 -9.32 6.56 -35.28
CA GLU A 54 -10.72 6.14 -35.32
C GLU A 54 -11.06 5.17 -34.18
N GLN A 55 -10.18 4.21 -33.88
CA GLN A 55 -10.35 3.28 -32.78
C GLN A 55 -10.29 4.01 -31.43
N GLN A 56 -9.34 4.93 -31.25
CA GLN A 56 -9.23 5.73 -30.02
C GLN A 56 -10.52 6.50 -29.75
N THR A 57 -11.08 7.14 -30.77
CA THR A 57 -12.36 7.86 -30.68
C THR A 57 -13.50 6.96 -30.19
N LYS A 58 -13.49 5.68 -30.59
CA LYS A 58 -14.50 4.70 -30.18
C LYS A 58 -14.26 4.15 -28.76
N VAL A 59 -13.01 3.96 -28.31
CA VAL A 59 -12.75 3.39 -26.97
C VAL A 59 -12.67 4.42 -25.86
N GLN A 60 -12.31 5.68 -26.16
CA GLN A 60 -12.22 6.75 -25.17
C GLN A 60 -13.49 6.90 -24.29
N PRO A 61 -14.72 6.93 -24.83
CA PRO A 61 -15.92 7.01 -23.99
C PRO A 61 -16.10 5.78 -23.07
N ILE A 62 -15.67 4.59 -23.50
CA ILE A 62 -15.71 3.37 -22.68
C ILE A 62 -14.75 3.50 -21.49
N ILE A 63 -13.54 4.02 -21.74
CA ILE A 63 -12.54 4.29 -20.70
C ILE A 63 -13.09 5.32 -19.71
N ASP A 64 -13.67 6.42 -20.22
CA ASP A 64 -14.17 7.51 -19.38
C ASP A 64 -15.36 7.10 -18.51
N GLN A 65 -16.22 6.20 -19.00
CA GLN A 65 -17.28 5.61 -18.19
C GLN A 65 -16.75 4.71 -17.06
N ALA A 66 -15.65 3.98 -17.29
CA ALA A 66 -15.09 3.05 -16.31
C ALA A 66 -14.29 3.75 -15.19
N LYS A 67 -13.62 4.88 -15.49
CA LYS A 67 -12.81 5.67 -14.54
C LYS A 67 -13.52 5.92 -13.19
N PRO A 68 -14.74 6.51 -13.13
CA PRO A 68 -15.40 6.80 -11.85
C PRO A 68 -15.75 5.52 -11.08
N GLN A 69 -16.12 4.43 -11.76
CA GLN A 69 -16.45 3.17 -11.11
C GLN A 69 -15.22 2.58 -10.40
N ILE A 70 -14.08 2.56 -11.07
CA ILE A 70 -12.82 2.09 -10.48
C ILE A 70 -12.39 3.00 -9.33
N ALA A 71 -12.57 4.32 -9.46
CA ALA A 71 -12.26 5.26 -8.39
C ALA A 71 -13.10 4.99 -7.13
N THR A 72 -14.40 4.70 -7.29
CA THR A 72 -15.30 4.30 -6.19
C THR A 72 -14.83 3.00 -5.53
N ILE A 73 -14.60 1.94 -6.33
CA ILE A 73 -14.12 0.66 -5.81
C ILE A 73 -12.82 0.83 -5.04
N ARG A 74 -11.88 1.62 -5.60
CA ARG A 74 -10.60 1.89 -4.93
C ARG A 74 -10.81 2.59 -3.59
N ARG A 75 -11.71 3.56 -3.51
CA ARG A 75 -12.02 4.26 -2.25
C ARG A 75 -12.58 3.31 -1.20
N GLU A 76 -13.56 2.50 -1.57
CA GLU A 76 -14.16 1.50 -0.68
C GLU A 76 -13.14 0.45 -0.23
N ALA A 77 -12.33 -0.07 -1.17
CA ALA A 77 -11.28 -1.02 -0.87
C ALA A 77 -10.25 -0.44 0.09
N MET A 78 -9.81 0.80 -0.13
CA MET A 78 -8.89 1.50 0.78
C MET A 78 -9.47 1.65 2.18
N GLN A 79 -10.77 1.98 2.31
CA GLN A 79 -11.44 2.06 3.61
C GLN A 79 -11.48 0.70 4.32
N LYS A 80 -11.85 -0.37 3.60
CA LYS A 80 -11.90 -1.74 4.15
C LYS A 80 -10.51 -2.21 4.58
N ILE A 81 -9.50 -1.99 3.73
CA ILE A 81 -8.10 -2.32 4.04
C ILE A 81 -7.65 -1.55 5.29
N LYS A 82 -7.96 -0.25 5.37
CA LYS A 82 -7.63 0.54 6.56
C LYS A 82 -8.26 -0.05 7.81
N ALA A 83 -9.55 -0.39 7.79
CA ALA A 83 -10.23 -0.98 8.93
C ALA A 83 -9.60 -2.33 9.37
N VAL A 84 -9.24 -3.19 8.42
CA VAL A 84 -8.54 -4.45 8.71
C VAL A 84 -7.16 -4.18 9.33
N MET A 85 -6.40 -3.24 8.79
CA MET A 85 -5.09 -2.86 9.30
C MET A 85 -5.18 -2.28 10.72
N ASP A 86 -6.10 -1.34 10.96
CA ASP A 86 -6.33 -0.73 12.27
C ASP A 86 -6.68 -1.81 13.32
N SER A 87 -7.59 -2.73 12.98
CA SER A 87 -7.98 -3.84 13.86
C SER A 87 -6.81 -4.79 14.15
N THR A 88 -6.03 -5.13 13.12
CA THR A 88 -4.85 -6.00 13.26
C THR A 88 -3.81 -5.34 14.16
N MET A 89 -3.52 -4.06 13.95
CA MET A 89 -2.57 -3.31 14.79
C MET A 89 -3.05 -3.21 16.23
N SER A 90 -4.35 -3.02 16.46
CA SER A 90 -4.93 -3.01 17.81
C SER A 90 -4.76 -4.34 18.54
N GLN A 91 -4.84 -5.48 17.83
CA GLN A 91 -4.63 -6.80 18.41
C GLN A 91 -3.14 -7.09 18.68
N ILE A 92 -2.23 -6.57 17.83
CA ILE A 92 -0.79 -6.74 17.99
C ILE A 92 -0.25 -5.87 19.13
N ARG A 93 -0.73 -4.62 19.27
CA ARG A 93 -0.23 -3.65 20.24
C ARG A 93 -0.01 -4.18 21.67
N PRO A 94 -0.96 -4.90 22.31
CA PRO A 94 -0.76 -5.42 23.67
C PRO A 94 0.34 -6.49 23.78
N LEU A 95 0.78 -7.08 22.66
CA LEU A 95 1.85 -8.09 22.63
C LEU A 95 3.25 -7.46 22.50
N LEU A 96 3.32 -6.14 22.35
CA LEU A 96 4.56 -5.42 22.12
C LEU A 96 5.13 -4.86 23.43
N THR A 97 6.45 -4.76 23.50
CA THR A 97 7.13 -4.01 24.56
C THR A 97 6.86 -2.50 24.44
N PRO A 98 7.07 -1.70 25.51
CA PRO A 98 6.87 -0.25 25.44
C PRO A 98 7.62 0.43 24.29
N ASP A 99 8.88 0.04 24.05
CA ASP A 99 9.69 0.61 22.96
C ASP A 99 9.15 0.23 21.56
N GLN A 100 8.63 -1.00 21.42
CA GLN A 100 8.01 -1.45 20.17
C GLN A 100 6.67 -0.75 19.91
N GLN A 101 5.89 -0.48 20.95
CA GLN A 101 4.65 0.30 20.83
C GLN A 101 4.94 1.73 20.34
N LYS A 102 5.99 2.37 20.88
CA LYS A 102 6.42 3.70 20.42
C LYS A 102 6.81 3.69 18.93
N LYS A 103 7.52 2.66 18.49
CA LYS A 103 7.86 2.48 17.06
C LYS A 103 6.61 2.25 16.20
N LEU A 104 5.63 1.49 16.70
CA LEU A 104 4.35 1.27 16.01
C LEU A 104 3.59 2.59 15.82
N ASP A 105 3.59 3.48 16.82
CA ASP A 105 2.97 4.81 16.73
C ASP A 105 3.64 5.68 15.66
N ASP A 106 4.97 5.64 15.57
CA ASP A 106 5.71 6.40 14.55
C ASP A 106 5.42 5.91 13.12
N ILE A 107 5.21 4.60 12.94
CA ILE A 107 4.83 4.01 11.64
C ILE A 107 3.40 4.43 11.25
N GLN A 108 2.49 4.53 12.22
CA GLN A 108 1.08 4.88 11.96
C GLN A 108 0.87 6.37 11.68
N LYS A 109 1.83 7.24 12.04
CA LYS A 109 1.73 8.67 11.73
C LYS A 109 1.61 8.87 10.22
N PRO A 110 0.57 9.57 9.74
CA PRO A 110 0.45 9.90 8.33
C PRO A 110 1.69 10.70 7.93
N HIS A 111 2.54 10.12 7.08
CA HIS A 111 3.68 10.83 6.52
C HIS A 111 3.14 11.87 5.53
N GLN A 112 2.83 13.07 6.02
CA GLN A 112 2.35 14.21 5.21
C GLN A 112 3.39 14.70 4.18
N GLY A 113 4.62 14.16 4.20
CA GLY A 113 5.76 14.71 3.47
C GLY A 113 6.04 14.20 2.05
N ARG A 114 5.11 13.54 1.33
CA ARG A 114 5.42 13.01 -0.02
C ARG A 114 4.43 13.37 -1.14
N MET A 115 3.51 14.31 -0.91
CA MET A 115 2.57 14.77 -1.95
C MET A 115 3.03 16.02 -2.72
N ASN A 116 4.09 16.71 -2.29
CA ASN A 116 4.52 17.97 -2.92
C ASN A 116 5.73 17.84 -3.87
N ALA A 117 6.30 16.65 -4.05
CA ALA A 117 7.52 16.47 -4.86
C ALA A 117 7.28 16.07 -6.33
N HIS A 118 6.07 16.28 -6.87
CA HIS A 118 5.74 16.03 -8.29
C HIS A 118 5.05 17.22 -8.97
N LYS A 119 5.11 18.40 -8.34
CA LYS A 119 4.81 19.66 -9.03
C LYS A 119 6.14 20.29 -9.42
N GLU A 120 6.88 19.64 -10.31
CA GLU A 120 7.87 20.35 -11.10
C GLU A 120 7.10 21.39 -11.95
N PRO A 121 7.50 22.67 -11.94
CA PRO A 121 6.91 23.67 -12.80
C PRO A 121 7.30 23.34 -14.24
N ASP A 122 6.28 23.08 -15.05
CA ASP A 122 6.35 23.00 -16.51
C ASP A 122 6.58 24.43 -17.04
N ASP A 123 7.74 25.01 -16.76
CA ASP A 123 8.10 26.39 -17.12
C ASP A 123 9.58 26.48 -17.49
N THR A 124 9.95 25.95 -18.66
CA THR A 124 10.94 26.56 -19.57
C THR A 124 10.82 25.96 -20.97
N MET A 125 9.96 26.55 -21.81
CA MET A 125 10.22 26.64 -23.25
C MET A 125 9.89 28.08 -23.68
N PRO A 126 10.90 28.97 -23.81
CA PRO A 126 10.81 30.07 -24.76
C PRO A 126 11.25 29.58 -26.15
N GLU A 127 10.66 30.22 -27.17
CA GLU A 127 10.65 29.95 -28.61
C GLU A 127 11.94 29.46 -29.29
#